data_AF-A0A1M6TV29-F1
#
_entry.id   AF-A0A1M6TV29-F1
#
_cell.length_a   1.000
_cell.length_b   1.000
_cell.length_c   1.000
_cell.angle_alpha   90.00
_cell.angle_beta   90.00
_cell.angle_gamma   90.00
#
_symmetry.space_group_name_H-M   'P 1'
#
loop_
_entity.id
_entity.type
_entity.pdbx_description
1 polymer ?
#
loop_
_entity_poly.entity_id
_entity_poly.type
_entity_poly.pdbx_seq_one_letter_code
_entity_poly.pdbx_strand_id
1 'polypeptide(L)'
;MEQQNIRPVDFEKQMRKTGIKIAFIMALLMSLGLSLTGNLMAERPPEMPLMASVIGFLACFALSFVISFAIGLLVPMPKVNAALARKFKLQPRTPKAHIIESIASNLIYTPLITTAMVSFVYFALMPAGHKPPFLPMFIHSQVVCFIVAQVLIFVFVPIIIKFVMPKGAPGMQKEAEKPTDAP
;
A
#
# COMPACT_ATOMS: atom_id res chain seq x y z
N MET A 1 12.30 -39.14 4.27
CA MET A 1 12.88 -37.96 3.59
C MET A 1 12.29 -37.90 2.19
N GLU A 2 11.08 -37.38 2.04
CA GLU A 2 10.50 -37.14 0.72
C GLU A 2 11.00 -35.78 0.25
N GLN A 3 11.97 -35.78 -0.67
CA GLN A 3 12.24 -34.61 -1.49
C GLN A 3 10.98 -34.34 -2.30
N GLN A 4 10.19 -33.35 -1.85
CA GLN A 4 9.09 -32.82 -2.66
C GLN A 4 9.69 -32.26 -3.95
N ASN A 5 9.61 -33.07 -5.00
CA ASN A 5 9.81 -32.68 -6.38
C ASN A 5 8.66 -31.75 -6.78
N ILE A 6 8.69 -30.52 -6.27
CA ILE A 6 7.73 -29.47 -6.65
C ILE A 6 8.08 -29.10 -8.07
N ARG A 7 7.24 -29.49 -9.03
CA ARG A 7 7.38 -29.07 -10.42
C ARG A 7 7.46 -27.53 -10.48
N PRO A 8 8.34 -26.94 -11.31
CA PRO A 8 8.55 -25.49 -11.36
C PRO A 8 7.24 -24.71 -11.60
N VAL A 9 6.29 -25.30 -12.34
CA VAL A 9 4.95 -24.75 -12.61
C VAL A 9 4.09 -24.63 -11.33
N ASP A 10 4.21 -25.56 -10.39
CA ASP A 10 3.45 -25.55 -9.14
C ASP A 10 4.00 -24.49 -8.18
N PHE A 11 5.32 -24.27 -8.20
CA PHE A 11 5.98 -23.23 -7.43
C PHE A 11 5.59 -21.81 -7.92
N GLU A 12 5.58 -21.57 -9.23
CA GLU A 12 5.13 -20.29 -9.80
C GLU A 12 3.68 -19.97 -9.43
N LYS A 13 2.77 -20.96 -9.52
CA LYS A 13 1.38 -20.81 -9.12
C LYS A 13 1.25 -20.47 -7.63
N GLN A 14 2.04 -21.12 -6.76
CA GLN A 14 2.06 -20.80 -5.34
C GLN A 14 2.56 -19.39 -5.08
N MET A 15 3.68 -18.98 -5.71
CA MET A 15 4.22 -17.62 -5.57
C MET A 15 3.25 -16.55 -6.05
N ARG A 16 2.54 -16.78 -7.15
CA ARG A 16 1.52 -15.85 -7.66
C ARG A 16 0.34 -15.73 -6.68
N LYS A 17 -0.14 -16.84 -6.13
CA LYS A 17 -1.20 -16.83 -5.10
C LYS A 17 -0.75 -16.08 -3.84
N THR A 18 0.49 -16.30 -3.39
CA THR A 18 1.08 -15.60 -2.24
C THR A 18 1.18 -14.09 -2.50
N GLY A 19 1.66 -13.69 -3.70
CA GLY A 19 1.73 -12.28 -4.09
C GLY A 19 0.37 -11.59 -4.09
N ILE A 20 -0.67 -12.26 -4.61
CA ILE A 20 -2.05 -11.74 -4.58
C ILE A 20 -2.56 -11.61 -3.14
N LYS A 21 -2.29 -12.59 -2.26
CA LYS A 21 -2.66 -12.52 -0.84
C LYS A 21 -2.00 -11.33 -0.14
N ILE A 22 -0.70 -11.11 -0.37
CA ILE A 22 0.05 -9.98 0.18
C ILE A 22 -0.58 -8.66 -0.31
N ALA A 23 -0.82 -8.54 -1.62
CA ALA A 23 -1.42 -7.34 -2.21
C ALA A 23 -2.82 -7.04 -1.64
N PHE A 24 -3.63 -8.08 -1.43
CA PHE A 24 -4.96 -7.94 -0.85
C PHE A 24 -4.93 -7.49 0.62
N ILE A 25 -4.13 -8.15 1.46
CA ILE A 25 -3.96 -7.78 2.88
C ILE A 25 -3.41 -6.35 2.99
N MET A 26 -2.48 -5.99 2.11
CA MET A 26 -1.94 -4.65 2.03
C MET A 26 -2.98 -3.61 1.65
N ALA A 27 -3.74 -3.83 0.59
CA ALA A 27 -4.79 -2.92 0.16
C ALA A 27 -5.81 -2.68 1.30
N LEU A 28 -6.15 -3.74 2.04
CA LEU A 28 -7.06 -3.68 3.18
C LEU A 28 -6.48 -2.87 4.34
N LEU A 29 -5.25 -3.14 4.76
CA LEU A 29 -4.59 -2.41 5.86
C LEU A 29 -4.32 -0.94 5.52
N MET A 30 -3.92 -0.66 4.29
CA MET A 30 -3.69 0.72 3.81
C MET A 30 -5.00 1.50 3.77
N SER A 31 -6.07 0.91 3.23
CA SER A 31 -7.40 1.54 3.21
C SER A 31 -7.93 1.77 4.62
N LEU A 32 -7.71 0.83 5.53
CA LEU A 32 -8.11 0.95 6.93
C LEU A 32 -7.34 2.07 7.64
N GLY A 33 -6.01 2.08 7.52
CA GLY A 33 -5.15 3.08 8.15
C GLY A 33 -5.44 4.50 7.64
N LEU A 34 -5.57 4.66 6.32
CA LEU A 34 -5.88 5.97 5.72
C LEU A 34 -7.30 6.44 6.05
N SER A 35 -8.30 5.56 6.04
CA SER A 35 -9.67 5.91 6.44
C SER A 35 -9.73 6.31 7.92
N LEU A 36 -8.99 5.61 8.78
CA LEU A 36 -8.91 5.93 10.20
C LEU A 36 -8.23 7.28 10.42
N THR A 37 -7.09 7.53 9.77
CA THR A 37 -6.41 8.82 9.86
C THR A 37 -7.30 9.96 9.33
N GLY A 38 -7.99 9.75 8.21
CA GLY A 38 -8.95 10.73 7.67
C GLY A 38 -10.07 11.05 8.65
N ASN A 39 -10.64 10.04 9.33
CA ASN A 39 -11.70 10.24 10.32
C ASN A 39 -11.19 10.77 11.68
N LEU A 40 -9.89 10.67 11.95
CA LEU A 40 -9.24 11.29 13.12
C LEU A 40 -8.86 12.75 12.87
N MET A 41 -8.46 13.09 11.65
CA MET A 41 -8.12 14.46 11.27
C MET A 41 -9.34 15.30 10.85
N ALA A 42 -10.46 14.66 10.52
CA ALA A 42 -11.72 15.36 10.31
C ALA A 42 -12.17 16.00 11.63
N GLU A 43 -12.31 17.33 11.63
CA GLU A 43 -12.93 18.05 12.74
C GLU A 43 -14.35 17.51 12.94
N ARG A 44 -14.61 16.88 14.09
CA ARG A 44 -15.94 16.41 14.46
C ARG A 44 -16.68 17.55 15.14
N PRO A 45 -17.84 17.97 14.62
CA PRO A 45 -18.74 18.80 15.38
C PRO A 45 -19.07 18.08 16.70
N PRO A 46 -19.05 18.77 17.85
CA PRO A 46 -19.32 18.15 19.15
C PRO A 46 -20.72 17.52 19.25
N GLU A 47 -21.62 17.85 18.34
CA GLU A 47 -23.00 17.33 18.29
C GLU A 47 -23.17 16.11 17.36
N MET A 48 -22.09 15.62 16.74
CA MET A 48 -22.18 14.53 15.77
C MET A 48 -22.38 13.17 16.49
N PRO A 49 -23.46 12.43 16.20
CA PRO A 49 -23.69 11.13 16.82
C PRO A 49 -22.61 10.13 16.38
N LEU A 50 -22.19 9.26 17.31
CA LEU A 50 -21.12 8.28 17.09
C LEU A 50 -21.40 7.38 15.88
N MET A 51 -22.67 7.07 15.63
CA MET A 51 -23.11 6.30 14.45
C MET A 51 -22.80 6.99 13.13
N ALA A 52 -22.94 8.32 13.04
CA ALA A 52 -22.62 9.06 11.81
C ALA A 52 -21.12 9.02 11.50
N SER A 53 -20.26 9.06 12.53
CA SER A 53 -18.81 8.93 12.35
C SER A 53 -18.42 7.52 11.89
N VAL A 54 -19.04 6.46 12.43
CA VAL A 54 -18.79 5.08 12.00
C VAL A 54 -19.25 4.87 10.55
N ILE A 55 -20.42 5.40 10.17
CA ILE A 55 -20.92 5.32 8.80
C ILE A 55 -19.98 6.06 7.84
N GLY A 56 -19.55 7.28 8.21
CA GLY A 56 -18.59 8.06 7.42
C GLY A 56 -17.26 7.32 7.25
N PHE A 57 -16.73 6.74 8.32
CA PHE A 57 -15.53 5.90 8.27
C PHE A 57 -15.68 4.71 7.33
N LEU A 58 -16.81 3.98 7.43
CA LEU A 58 -17.03 2.79 6.62
C LEU A 58 -17.23 3.14 5.14
N ALA A 59 -17.92 4.25 4.86
CA ALA A 59 -18.08 4.78 3.51
C ALA A 59 -16.74 5.21 2.91
N CYS A 60 -15.92 5.96 3.67
CA CYS A 60 -14.57 6.34 3.26
C CYS A 60 -13.67 5.12 3.05
N PHE A 61 -13.74 4.13 3.94
CA PHE A 61 -12.98 2.88 3.81
C PHE A 61 -13.37 2.12 2.53
N ALA A 62 -14.67 1.94 2.28
CA ALA A 62 -15.16 1.27 1.09
C ALA A 62 -14.75 2.02 -0.19
N LEU A 63 -14.88 3.35 -0.20
CA LEU A 63 -14.48 4.19 -1.33
C LEU A 63 -12.98 4.09 -1.60
N SER A 64 -12.13 4.24 -0.57
CA SER A 64 -10.68 4.11 -0.69
C SER A 64 -10.26 2.72 -1.16
N PHE A 65 -10.94 1.67 -0.70
CA PHE A 65 -10.68 0.31 -1.14
C PHE A 65 -11.00 0.12 -2.62
N VAL A 66 -12.16 0.57 -3.08
CA VAL A 66 -12.58 0.48 -4.50
C VAL A 66 -11.65 1.29 -5.41
N ILE A 67 -11.32 2.52 -5.04
CA ILE A 67 -10.40 3.38 -5.82
C ILE A 67 -9.01 2.75 -5.89
N SER A 68 -8.48 2.26 -4.76
CA SER A 68 -7.16 1.62 -4.71
C SER A 68 -7.12 0.34 -5.55
N PHE A 69 -8.19 -0.44 -5.54
CA PHE A 69 -8.32 -1.62 -6.38
C PHE A 69 -8.37 -1.25 -7.87
N ALA A 70 -9.17 -0.25 -8.25
CA ALA A 70 -9.27 0.22 -9.63
C ALA A 70 -7.94 0.75 -10.17
N ILE A 71 -7.22 1.55 -9.39
CA ILE A 71 -5.89 2.07 -9.76
C ILE A 71 -4.86 0.93 -9.80
N GLY A 72 -4.98 -0.06 -8.90
CA GLY A 72 -4.16 -1.28 -8.94
C GLY A 72 -4.32 -2.09 -10.23
N LEU A 73 -5.49 -2.04 -10.87
CA LEU A 73 -5.72 -2.64 -12.19
C LEU A 73 -5.22 -1.74 -13.34
N LEU A 74 -5.35 -0.42 -13.19
CA LEU A 74 -4.97 0.55 -14.23
C LEU A 74 -3.46 0.69 -14.38
N VAL A 75 -2.73 0.67 -13.26
CA VAL A 75 -1.30 1.02 -13.24
C VAL A 75 -0.43 -0.25 -13.18
N PRO A 76 0.35 -0.55 -14.23
CA PRO A 76 1.16 -1.76 -14.30
C PRO A 76 2.46 -1.61 -13.49
N MET A 77 2.37 -1.75 -12.16
CA MET A 77 3.50 -1.69 -11.22
C MET A 77 4.75 -2.49 -11.61
N PRO A 78 4.64 -3.72 -12.12
CA PRO A 78 5.82 -4.48 -12.51
C PRO A 78 6.65 -3.77 -13.57
N LYS A 79 6.01 -3.02 -14.47
CA LYS A 79 6.70 -2.25 -15.52
C LYS A 79 7.41 -1.02 -14.93
N VAL A 80 6.76 -0.33 -14.00
CA VAL A 80 7.32 0.85 -13.33
C VAL A 80 8.53 0.47 -12.48
N ASN A 81 8.42 -0.58 -11.66
CA ASN A 81 9.52 -1.06 -10.82
C ASN A 81 10.68 -1.59 -11.67
N ALA A 82 10.39 -2.31 -12.75
CA ALA A 82 11.43 -2.77 -13.68
C ALA A 82 12.14 -1.62 -14.42
N ALA A 83 11.46 -0.50 -14.67
CA ALA A 83 12.08 0.70 -15.25
C ALA A 83 12.96 1.42 -14.22
N LEU A 84 12.50 1.53 -12.97
CA LEU A 84 13.27 2.10 -11.85
C LEU A 84 14.53 1.28 -11.54
N ALA A 85 14.42 -0.04 -11.44
CA ALA A 85 15.55 -0.92 -11.19
C ALA A 85 16.63 -0.80 -12.29
N ARG A 86 16.21 -0.68 -13.56
CA ARG A 86 17.11 -0.44 -14.70
C ARG A 86 17.77 0.94 -14.63
N LYS A 87 17.01 1.99 -14.30
CA LYS A 87 17.51 3.38 -14.27
C LYS A 87 18.48 3.62 -13.13
N PHE A 88 18.23 3.04 -11.97
CA PHE A 88 19.04 3.21 -10.77
C PHE A 88 20.09 2.10 -10.54
N LYS A 89 20.21 1.14 -11.48
CA LYS A 89 21.11 -0.03 -11.39
C LYS A 89 20.99 -0.74 -10.04
N LEU A 90 19.78 -0.81 -9.50
CA LEU A 90 19.54 -1.37 -8.18
C LEU A 90 19.62 -2.89 -8.27
N GLN A 91 20.42 -3.50 -7.39
CA GLN A 91 20.39 -4.95 -7.24
C GLN A 91 19.05 -5.36 -6.65
N PRO A 92 18.29 -6.24 -7.35
CA PRO A 92 17.06 -6.81 -6.81
C PRO A 92 17.36 -7.44 -5.44
N ARG A 93 16.44 -7.26 -4.48
CA ARG A 93 16.50 -7.83 -3.11
C ARG A 93 17.47 -7.14 -2.14
N THR A 94 17.92 -5.92 -2.41
CA THR A 94 18.59 -5.11 -1.39
C THR A 94 17.57 -4.25 -0.63
N PRO A 95 17.73 -4.03 0.70
CA PRO A 95 16.81 -3.21 1.48
C PRO A 95 16.75 -1.75 0.97
N LYS A 96 17.87 -1.23 0.45
CA LYS A 96 17.93 0.09 -0.19
C LYS A 96 17.09 0.14 -1.47
N ALA A 97 17.11 -0.91 -2.29
CA ALA A 97 16.25 -0.98 -3.47
C ALA A 97 14.78 -1.01 -3.09
N HIS A 98 14.40 -1.77 -2.06
CA HIS A 98 13.02 -1.80 -1.57
C HIS A 98 12.50 -0.45 -1.08
N ILE A 99 13.34 0.34 -0.40
CA ILE A 99 12.97 1.68 0.06
C ILE A 99 12.75 2.61 -1.15
N ILE A 100 13.67 2.61 -2.12
CA ILE A 100 13.56 3.48 -3.29
C ILE A 100 12.35 3.09 -4.16
N GLU A 101 12.14 1.79 -4.39
CA GLU A 101 10.97 1.28 -5.11
C GLU A 101 9.67 1.63 -4.38
N SER A 102 9.63 1.51 -3.04
CA SER A 102 8.49 1.88 -2.22
C SER A 102 8.19 3.38 -2.32
N ILE A 103 9.20 4.24 -2.18
CA ILE A 103 9.02 5.70 -2.23
C ILE A 103 8.56 6.11 -3.63
N ALA A 104 9.21 5.61 -4.68
CA ALA A 104 8.84 5.93 -6.06
C ALA A 104 7.42 5.46 -6.39
N SER A 105 7.05 4.25 -5.97
CA SER A 105 5.70 3.73 -6.12
C SER A 105 4.67 4.57 -5.37
N ASN A 106 4.97 4.92 -4.11
CA ASN A 106 4.10 5.72 -3.26
C ASN A 106 3.92 7.14 -3.82
N LEU A 107 4.99 7.72 -4.40
CA LEU A 107 4.98 9.04 -5.02
C LEU A 107 4.16 9.08 -6.31
N ILE A 108 3.99 7.95 -7.00
CA ILE A 108 3.13 7.87 -8.20
C ILE A 108 1.68 7.55 -7.81
N TYR A 109 1.49 6.58 -6.91
CA TYR A 109 0.16 6.10 -6.53
C TYR A 109 -0.60 7.06 -5.63
N THR A 110 0.07 7.68 -4.65
CA THR A 110 -0.61 8.57 -3.72
C THR A 110 -1.25 9.75 -4.45
N PRO A 111 -0.58 10.49 -5.35
CA PRO A 111 -1.25 11.56 -6.11
C PRO A 111 -2.43 11.06 -6.93
N LEU A 112 -2.31 9.89 -7.58
CA LEU A 112 -3.40 9.29 -8.36
C LEU A 112 -4.63 8.98 -7.48
N ILE A 113 -4.41 8.29 -6.36
CA ILE A 113 -5.47 7.91 -5.40
C ILE A 113 -6.08 9.16 -4.78
N THR A 114 -5.25 10.08 -4.26
CA THR A 114 -5.73 11.31 -3.63
C THR A 114 -6.48 12.18 -4.62
N THR A 115 -6.02 12.31 -5.86
CA THR A 115 -6.74 13.09 -6.88
C THR A 115 -8.11 12.49 -7.11
N ALA A 116 -8.19 11.17 -7.36
CA ALA A 116 -9.46 10.50 -7.56
C ALA A 116 -10.41 10.67 -6.36
N MET A 117 -9.91 10.49 -5.14
CA MET A 117 -10.71 10.57 -3.92
C MET A 117 -11.14 12.01 -3.60
N VAL A 118 -10.21 12.97 -3.59
CA VAL A 118 -10.48 14.38 -3.29
C VAL A 118 -11.40 14.99 -4.34
N SER A 119 -11.18 14.71 -5.63
CA SER A 119 -12.09 15.15 -6.69
C SER A 119 -13.48 14.54 -6.53
N PHE A 120 -13.59 13.25 -6.23
CA PHE A 120 -14.89 12.62 -6.00
C PHE A 120 -15.63 13.28 -4.82
N VAL A 121 -14.97 13.47 -3.69
CA VAL A 121 -15.57 14.12 -2.51
C VAL A 121 -15.97 15.56 -2.82
N TYR A 122 -15.10 16.32 -3.48
CA TYR A 122 -15.31 17.73 -3.78
C TYR A 122 -16.45 17.99 -4.79
N PHE A 123 -16.54 17.16 -5.82
CA PHE A 123 -17.53 17.33 -6.89
C PHE A 123 -18.85 16.59 -6.61
N ALA A 124 -18.81 15.40 -5.99
CA ALA A 124 -19.99 14.55 -5.82
C ALA A 124 -20.63 14.59 -4.42
N LEU A 125 -19.87 14.91 -3.36
CA LEU A 125 -20.36 14.81 -1.97
C LEU A 125 -20.48 16.15 -1.25
N MET A 126 -19.65 17.15 -1.56
CA MET A 126 -19.72 18.45 -0.89
C MET A 126 -20.84 19.35 -1.45
N PRO A 127 -21.72 19.90 -0.58
CA PRO A 127 -22.72 20.88 -1.00
C PRO A 127 -22.06 22.20 -1.44
N ALA A 128 -22.64 22.87 -2.43
CA ALA A 128 -22.05 24.04 -3.09
C ALA A 128 -21.69 25.21 -2.14
N GLY A 129 -22.42 25.38 -1.03
CA GLY A 129 -22.20 26.48 -0.09
C GLY A 129 -21.03 26.33 0.89
N HIS A 130 -20.41 25.15 0.98
CA HIS A 130 -19.35 24.85 1.96
C HIS A 130 -18.08 24.30 1.30
N LYS A 131 -17.86 24.56 0.02
CA LYS A 131 -16.69 24.06 -0.70
C LYS A 131 -15.46 24.91 -0.37
N PRO A 132 -14.46 24.37 0.35
CA PRO A 132 -13.18 25.07 0.51
C PRO A 132 -12.49 25.19 -0.86
N PRO A 133 -11.40 25.96 -0.99
CA PRO A 133 -10.64 25.98 -2.22
C PRO A 133 -10.03 24.58 -2.47
N PHE A 134 -10.28 24.03 -3.66
CA PHE A 134 -9.90 22.64 -4.01
C PHE A 134 -8.40 22.38 -3.84
N LEU A 135 -7.57 23.30 -4.31
CA LEU A 135 -6.12 23.11 -4.38
C LEU A 135 -5.44 22.97 -3.00
N PRO A 136 -5.67 23.86 -2.01
CA PRO A 136 -5.10 23.69 -0.68
C PRO A 136 -5.65 22.45 0.04
N MET A 137 -6.93 22.11 -0.14
CA MET A 137 -7.50 20.86 0.37
C MET A 137 -6.78 19.64 -0.22
N PHE A 138 -6.58 19.63 -1.54
CA PHE A 138 -5.87 18.57 -2.24
C PHE A 138 -4.42 18.42 -1.76
N ILE A 139 -3.66 19.52 -1.69
CA ILE A 139 -2.24 19.50 -1.28
C ILE A 139 -2.12 19.01 0.17
N HIS A 140 -2.96 19.52 1.07
CA HIS A 140 -2.93 19.10 2.47
C HIS A 140 -3.26 17.61 2.62
N SER A 141 -4.34 17.15 1.98
CA SER A 141 -4.70 15.73 1.97
C SER A 141 -3.60 14.86 1.34
N GLN A 142 -2.94 15.34 0.28
CA GLN A 142 -1.86 14.64 -0.40
C GLN A 142 -0.65 14.44 0.51
N VAL A 143 -0.22 15.49 1.22
CA VAL A 143 0.94 15.41 2.13
C VAL A 143 0.64 14.46 3.29
N VAL A 144 -0.54 14.60 3.92
CA VAL A 144 -0.95 13.72 5.01
C VAL A 144 -1.02 12.27 4.56
N CYS A 145 -1.71 11.99 3.44
CA CYS A 145 -1.84 10.63 2.91
C CYS A 145 -0.47 10.05 2.56
N PHE A 146 0.44 10.84 1.97
CA PHE A 146 1.78 10.38 1.61
C PHE A 146 2.60 9.96 2.84
N ILE A 147 2.62 10.80 3.88
CA ILE A 147 3.37 10.51 5.13
C ILE A 147 2.80 9.28 5.81
N VAL A 148 1.48 9.23 6.00
CA VAL A 148 0.80 8.14 6.70
C VAL A 148 0.95 6.84 5.93
N ALA A 149 0.73 6.85 4.60
CA ALA A 149 0.94 5.69 3.75
C ALA A 149 2.39 5.20 3.81
N GLN A 150 3.37 6.11 3.78
CA GLN A 150 4.78 5.72 3.84
C GLN A 150 5.13 5.03 5.17
N VAL A 151 4.62 5.54 6.29
CA VAL A 151 4.80 4.92 7.62
C VAL A 151 4.13 3.54 7.67
N LEU A 152 2.88 3.45 7.21
CA LEU A 152 2.13 2.18 7.15
C LEU A 152 2.87 1.14 6.30
N ILE A 153 3.34 1.50 5.11
CA ILE A 153 4.09 0.60 4.23
C ILE A 153 5.37 0.11 4.95
N PHE A 154 6.12 1.01 5.56
CA PHE A 154 7.38 0.66 6.21
C PHE A 154 7.17 -0.30 7.40
N VAL A 155 6.08 -0.13 8.16
CA VAL A 155 5.75 -0.99 9.31
C VAL A 155 5.12 -2.31 8.86
N PHE A 156 4.13 -2.28 7.97
CA PHE A 156 3.31 -3.45 7.63
C PHE A 156 3.92 -4.34 6.55
N VAL A 157 4.71 -3.82 5.59
CA VAL A 157 5.40 -4.65 4.57
C VAL A 157 6.19 -5.80 5.20
N PRO A 158 7.15 -5.54 6.13
CA PRO A 158 7.96 -6.61 6.68
C PRO A 158 7.13 -7.61 7.50
N ILE A 159 6.07 -7.14 8.18
CA ILE A 159 5.18 -7.98 8.99
C ILE A 159 4.38 -8.94 8.10
N ILE A 160 3.75 -8.42 7.04
CA ILE A 160 2.91 -9.23 6.15
C ILE A 160 3.74 -10.22 5.36
N ILE A 161 4.93 -9.83 4.88
CA ILE A 161 5.84 -10.75 4.19
C ILE A 161 6.20 -11.91 5.12
N LYS A 162 6.54 -11.65 6.39
CA LYS A 162 6.84 -12.69 7.38
C LYS A 162 5.65 -13.61 7.67
N PHE A 163 4.43 -13.08 7.65
CA PHE A 163 3.21 -13.84 7.95
C PHE A 163 2.74 -14.70 6.77
N VAL A 164 2.90 -14.20 5.55
CA VAL A 164 2.32 -14.82 4.34
C VAL A 164 3.35 -15.66 3.57
N MET A 165 4.66 -15.44 3.75
CA MET A 165 5.66 -16.30 3.14
C MET A 165 5.69 -17.68 3.83
N PRO A 166 5.65 -18.78 3.05
CA PRO A 166 5.83 -20.11 3.59
C PRO A 166 7.25 -20.27 4.16
N LYS A 167 7.35 -20.84 5.37
CA LYS A 167 8.62 -21.25 5.98
C LYS A 167 9.31 -22.26 5.05
N GLY A 168 10.32 -21.81 4.29
CA GLY A 168 11.02 -22.60 3.28
C GLY A 168 11.14 -21.96 1.89
N ALA A 169 10.63 -20.74 1.68
CA ALA A 169 10.86 -20.03 0.42
C ALA A 169 12.37 -19.71 0.23
N PRO A 170 13.01 -20.10 -0.89
CA PRO A 170 14.46 -19.97 -1.14
C PRO A 170 14.95 -18.53 -1.39
N GLY A 171 14.32 -17.53 -0.77
CA GLY A 171 14.64 -16.11 -0.90
C GLY A 171 15.20 -15.43 0.35
N MET A 172 15.08 -16.04 1.54
CA MET A 172 15.60 -15.48 2.82
C MET A 172 16.56 -16.40 3.58
N GLN A 173 16.73 -17.67 3.19
CA GLN A 173 17.61 -18.59 3.94
C GLN A 173 19.12 -18.27 3.82
N LYS A 174 19.53 -17.37 2.90
CA LYS A 174 20.94 -16.94 2.82
C LYS A 174 21.35 -15.89 3.86
N GLU A 175 20.45 -15.51 4.77
CA GLU A 175 20.75 -14.52 5.81
C GLU A 175 21.03 -15.13 7.20
N ALA A 176 20.86 -16.45 7.37
CA ALA A 176 21.10 -17.11 8.66
C ALA A 176 22.39 -17.94 8.74
N GLU A 177 23.12 -18.11 7.64
CA GLU A 177 24.34 -18.92 7.61
C GLU A 177 25.42 -18.23 6.75
N LYS A 178 25.95 -17.13 7.26
CA LYS A 178 27.35 -16.81 6.98
C LYS A 178 28.13 -17.32 8.18
N PRO A 179 28.86 -18.45 8.09
CA PRO A 179 29.76 -18.84 9.15
C PRO A 179 30.78 -17.71 9.30
N THR A 180 30.88 -17.18 10.50
CA THR A 180 32.01 -16.37 10.94
C THR A 180 33.18 -17.32 11.10
N ASP A 181 33.74 -17.79 9.99
CA ASP A 181 35.00 -18.51 9.97
C ASP A 181 35.89 -17.83 8.93
N ALA A 182 36.71 -16.91 9.41
CA ALA A 182 37.94 -16.52 8.73
C ALA A 182 39.10 -17.07 9.58
N PRO A 183 40.04 -17.83 8.98
CA PRO A 183 41.36 -17.99 9.56
C PRO A 183 42.16 -16.68 9.50
#